data_AF-A0A520PHL9-F1
#
_entry.id   AF-A0A520PHL9-F1
#
_cell.length_a   1.000
_cell.length_b   1.000
_cell.length_c   1.000
_cell.angle_alpha   90.00
_cell.angle_beta   90.00
_cell.angle_gamma   90.00
#
_symmetry.space_group_name_H-M   'P 1'
#
loop_
_entity.id
_entity.type
_entity.pdbx_description
1 polymer ?
#
loop_
_entity_poly.entity_id
_entity_poly.type
_entity_poly.pdbx_seq_one_letter_code
_entity_poly.pdbx_strand_id
1 'polypeptide(L)'
;MFESNHRRLWLGGTVLIGAMLGLLIALPWFPMASSGKTVQLEFLQSEPDQALLFFGFPGCGEICPIAMERLHAIKSNGGFPVPIQVGLVNIAADLPAFTVSEYAHSFDPEFAGYHLDLGKLRSLAQDLGLNLPATEGGISTRFSHPDALFLLQHVEDESWSLKQIFSATRLTRQQLLKSL
;
A
#
# COMPACT_ATOMS: atom_id res chain seq x y z
N MET A 1 18.54 -11.22 -62.65
CA MET A 1 17.42 -10.61 -61.91
C MET A 1 17.29 -11.27 -60.54
N PHE A 2 18.25 -11.12 -59.61
CA PHE A 2 18.18 -11.76 -58.27
C PHE A 2 19.07 -11.08 -57.20
N GLU A 3 19.25 -9.75 -57.21
CA GLU A 3 20.22 -9.10 -56.28
C GLU A 3 19.63 -8.00 -55.37
N SER A 4 18.35 -7.62 -55.51
CA SER A 4 17.79 -6.52 -54.72
C SER A 4 17.06 -6.93 -53.43
N ASN A 5 16.72 -8.22 -53.26
CA ASN A 5 15.84 -8.65 -52.16
C ASN A 5 16.59 -8.96 -50.84
N HIS A 6 17.88 -9.32 -50.91
CA HIS A 6 18.65 -9.75 -49.74
C HIS A 6 19.12 -8.57 -48.85
N ARG A 7 19.38 -7.40 -49.46
CA ARG A 7 19.76 -6.16 -48.74
C ARG A 7 18.60 -5.55 -47.95
N ARG A 8 17.36 -5.66 -48.46
CA ARG A 8 16.16 -5.18 -47.77
C ARG A 8 15.82 -6.04 -46.54
N LEU A 9 16.02 -7.35 -46.62
CA LEU A 9 15.85 -8.24 -45.46
C LEU A 9 16.86 -7.95 -44.34
N TRP A 10 18.13 -7.71 -44.69
CA TRP A 10 19.19 -7.37 -43.72
C TRP A 10 18.98 -6.00 -43.07
N LEU A 11 18.57 -4.99 -43.85
CA LEU A 11 18.24 -3.66 -43.32
C LEU A 11 16.99 -3.68 -42.43
N GLY A 12 15.98 -4.49 -42.75
CA GLY A 12 14.79 -4.66 -41.91
C GLY A 12 15.11 -5.37 -40.58
N GLY A 13 15.97 -6.39 -40.62
CA GLY A 13 16.39 -7.14 -39.43
C GLY A 13 17.22 -6.31 -38.46
N THR A 14 18.16 -5.50 -38.95
CA THR A 14 18.98 -4.63 -38.08
C THR A 14 18.15 -3.50 -37.45
N VAL A 15 17.15 -2.97 -38.15
CA VAL A 15 16.21 -1.99 -37.60
C VAL A 15 15.34 -2.62 -36.49
N LEU A 16 14.85 -3.84 -36.69
CA LEU A 16 14.06 -4.56 -35.69
C LEU A 16 14.88 -4.89 -34.43
N ILE A 17 16.12 -5.36 -34.60
CA ILE A 17 17.02 -5.66 -33.47
C ILE A 17 17.41 -4.37 -32.74
N GLY A 18 17.70 -3.28 -33.46
CA GLY A 18 17.97 -1.98 -32.88
C GLY A 18 16.78 -1.41 -32.09
N ALA A 19 15.55 -1.56 -32.62
CA ALA A 19 14.34 -1.17 -31.93
C ALA A 19 14.08 -2.02 -30.67
N MET A 20 14.31 -3.33 -30.73
CA MET A 20 14.15 -4.24 -29.59
C MET A 20 15.20 -3.99 -28.50
N LEU A 21 16.47 -3.78 -28.87
CA LEU A 21 17.53 -3.41 -27.94
C LEU A 21 17.29 -2.02 -27.34
N GLY A 22 16.83 -1.06 -28.16
CA GLY A 22 16.41 0.26 -27.68
C GLY A 22 15.29 0.17 -26.65
N LEU A 23 14.32 -0.73 -26.83
CA LEU A 23 13.25 -0.98 -25.87
C LEU A 23 13.78 -1.56 -24.55
N LEU A 24 14.68 -2.55 -24.61
CA LEU A 24 15.32 -3.16 -23.43
C LEU A 24 16.17 -2.16 -22.63
N ILE A 25 16.82 -1.23 -23.32
CA ILE A 25 17.61 -0.16 -22.71
C ILE A 25 16.72 0.95 -22.16
N ALA A 26 15.58 1.25 -22.79
CA ALA A 26 14.63 2.25 -22.32
C ALA A 26 13.78 1.77 -21.13
N LEU A 27 13.49 0.46 -21.04
CA LEU A 27 12.73 -0.17 -19.95
C LEU A 27 13.17 0.23 -18.52
N PRO A 28 14.46 0.21 -18.15
CA PRO A 28 14.92 0.64 -16.82
C PRO A 28 14.85 2.16 -16.59
N TRP A 29 14.71 2.97 -17.65
CA TRP A 29 14.54 4.44 -17.55
C TRP A 29 13.08 4.89 -17.55
N PHE A 30 12.14 4.03 -17.92
CA PHE A 30 10.74 4.32 -17.65
C PHE A 30 10.53 4.31 -16.13
N PRO A 31 10.11 5.43 -15.51
CA PRO A 31 9.81 5.43 -14.09
C PRO A 31 8.74 4.38 -13.87
N MET A 32 9.08 3.32 -13.15
CA MET A 32 8.10 2.36 -12.67
C MET A 32 7.16 3.16 -11.78
N ALA A 33 6.01 3.58 -12.32
CA ALA A 33 4.94 4.25 -11.61
C ALA A 33 4.24 3.23 -10.68
N SER A 34 4.98 2.68 -9.73
CA SER A 34 4.45 1.95 -8.57
C SER A 34 4.51 2.79 -7.29
N SER A 35 5.17 3.95 -7.34
CA SER A 35 5.21 4.96 -6.27
C SER A 35 4.71 6.29 -6.84
N GLY A 36 3.68 6.87 -6.23
CA GLY A 36 3.04 8.10 -6.72
C GLY A 36 1.54 8.02 -7.03
N LYS A 37 0.87 6.91 -6.73
CA LYS A 37 -0.60 6.87 -6.81
C LYS A 37 -1.18 7.72 -5.67
N THR A 38 -1.91 8.77 -6.03
CA THR A 38 -2.59 9.64 -5.07
C THR A 38 -3.97 9.08 -4.72
N VAL A 39 -4.32 9.13 -3.45
CA VAL A 39 -5.60 8.69 -2.89
C VAL A 39 -6.15 9.78 -1.97
N GLN A 40 -7.46 9.98 -1.97
CA GLN A 40 -8.12 10.91 -1.05
C GLN A 40 -8.42 10.17 0.26
N LEU A 41 -7.94 10.71 1.37
CA LEU A 41 -8.10 10.13 2.71
C LEU A 41 -8.53 11.22 3.68
N GLU A 42 -9.82 11.57 3.65
CA GLU A 42 -10.40 12.66 4.46
C GLU A 42 -10.43 12.32 5.96
N PHE A 43 -10.25 11.04 6.31
CA PHE A 43 -10.19 10.57 7.70
C PHE A 43 -8.79 10.66 8.32
N LEU A 44 -7.75 10.87 7.52
CA LEU A 44 -6.39 11.08 8.02
C LEU A 44 -6.17 12.54 8.37
N GLN A 45 -5.37 12.79 9.41
CA GLN A 45 -4.95 14.14 9.75
C GLN A 45 -3.79 14.54 8.84
N SER A 46 -3.80 15.77 8.32
CA SER A 46 -2.74 16.28 7.43
C SER A 46 -1.36 16.31 8.11
N GLU A 47 -1.32 16.43 9.43
CA GLU A 47 -0.10 16.31 10.22
C GLU A 47 -0.17 15.07 11.13
N PRO A 48 0.90 14.26 11.21
CA PRO A 48 2.16 14.38 10.46
C PRO A 48 2.06 13.95 8.99
N ASP A 49 2.97 14.44 8.14
CA ASP A 49 3.00 14.21 6.68
C ASP A 49 3.22 12.75 6.25
N GLN A 50 3.37 11.82 7.20
CA GLN A 50 3.59 10.40 6.96
C GLN A 50 2.54 9.59 7.69
N ALA A 51 1.93 8.64 7.00
CA ALA A 51 0.98 7.70 7.58
C ALA A 51 1.32 6.25 7.23
N LEU A 52 1.15 5.37 8.21
CA LEU A 52 1.17 3.93 8.06
C LEU A 52 -0.25 3.39 8.23
N LEU A 53 -0.85 2.92 7.14
CA LEU A 53 -2.18 2.34 7.14
C LEU A 53 -2.13 0.82 7.02
N PHE A 54 -2.73 0.13 7.98
CA PHE A 54 -2.90 -1.32 7.98
C PHE A 54 -4.38 -1.68 7.82
N PHE A 55 -4.70 -2.59 6.89
CA PHE A 55 -6.07 -3.05 6.66
C PHE A 55 -6.33 -4.34 7.43
N GLY A 56 -7.20 -4.28 8.43
CA GLY A 56 -7.45 -5.39 9.35
C GLY A 56 -8.76 -5.23 10.10
N PHE A 57 -8.98 -6.04 11.13
CA PHE A 57 -10.16 -5.92 11.98
C PHE A 57 -9.93 -6.59 13.35
N PRO A 58 -10.55 -6.08 14.43
CA PRO A 58 -10.57 -6.75 15.72
C PRO A 58 -11.20 -8.16 15.62
N GLY A 59 -10.57 -9.17 16.20
CA GLY A 59 -11.04 -10.56 16.12
C GLY A 59 -10.38 -11.40 15.02
N CYS A 60 -9.46 -10.82 14.24
CA CYS A 60 -8.52 -11.59 13.44
C CYS A 60 -7.55 -12.36 14.36
N GLY A 61 -7.42 -13.67 14.14
CA GLY A 61 -6.72 -14.56 15.06
C GLY A 61 -5.21 -14.32 15.19
N GLU A 62 -4.49 -14.08 14.10
CA GLU A 62 -3.01 -14.03 14.14
C GLU A 62 -2.39 -12.82 13.45
N ILE A 63 -2.77 -12.51 12.20
CA ILE A 63 -2.05 -11.51 11.40
C ILE A 63 -2.18 -10.09 11.99
N CYS A 64 -3.39 -9.69 12.40
CA CYS A 64 -3.64 -8.36 12.95
C CYS A 64 -2.90 -8.10 14.27
N PRO A 65 -2.98 -8.97 15.30
CA PRO A 65 -2.25 -8.71 16.54
C PRO A 65 -0.74 -8.71 16.34
N ILE A 66 -0.20 -9.59 15.48
CA ILE A 66 1.24 -9.60 15.16
C ILE A 66 1.65 -8.29 14.47
N ALA A 67 0.87 -7.82 13.50
CA ALA A 67 1.16 -6.57 12.78
C ALA A 67 1.15 -5.35 13.71
N MET A 68 0.11 -5.23 14.56
CA MET A 68 -0.05 -4.08 15.46
C MET A 68 1.03 -4.07 16.55
N GLU A 69 1.34 -5.23 17.15
CA GLU A 69 2.43 -5.35 18.12
C GLU A 69 3.78 -5.01 17.48
N ARG A 70 3.99 -5.38 16.22
CA ARG A 70 5.22 -5.05 15.49
C ARG A 70 5.36 -3.54 15.27
N LEU A 71 4.28 -2.85 14.92
CA LEU A 71 4.27 -1.39 14.79
C LEU A 71 4.56 -0.72 16.13
N HIS A 72 3.93 -1.19 17.20
CA HIS A 72 4.21 -0.73 18.56
C HIS A 72 5.68 -0.94 18.92
N ALA A 73 6.23 -2.14 18.69
CA ALA A 73 7.62 -2.46 18.96
C ALA A 73 8.60 -1.58 18.16
N ILE A 74 8.30 -1.25 16.90
CA ILE A 74 9.14 -0.33 16.10
C ILE A 74 9.11 1.08 16.71
N LYS A 75 7.94 1.54 17.13
CA LYS A 75 7.76 2.86 17.75
C LYS A 75 8.42 2.95 19.13
N SER A 76 8.23 1.94 19.99
CA SER A 76 8.79 1.94 21.35
C SER A 76 10.32 1.77 21.35
N ASN A 77 10.88 1.07 20.36
CA ASN A 77 12.33 0.91 20.19
C ASN A 77 12.99 2.11 19.46
N GLY A 78 12.91 3.28 20.09
CA GLY A 78 13.62 4.49 19.66
C GLY A 78 12.88 5.36 18.65
N GLY A 79 11.55 5.27 18.62
CA GLY A 79 10.68 6.12 17.82
C GLY A 79 10.70 5.79 16.32
N PHE A 80 9.67 6.27 15.63
CA PHE A 80 9.77 6.45 14.20
C PHE A 80 10.82 7.54 13.88
N PRO A 81 11.54 7.43 12.74
CA PRO A 81 12.60 8.38 12.39
C PRO A 81 12.08 9.81 12.14
N VAL A 82 10.82 9.88 11.73
CA VAL A 82 10.01 11.09 11.59
C VAL A 82 8.68 10.84 12.29
N PRO A 83 7.90 11.87 12.65
CA PRO A 83 6.52 11.69 13.09
C PRO A 83 5.72 10.91 12.04
N ILE A 84 5.07 9.82 12.44
CA ILE A 84 4.23 8.98 11.56
C ILE A 84 2.92 8.70 12.29
N GLN A 85 1.80 8.96 11.61
CA GLN A 85 0.49 8.52 12.06
C GLN A 85 0.29 7.04 11.74
N VAL A 86 -0.11 6.24 12.72
CA VAL A 86 -0.40 4.82 12.52
C VAL A 86 -1.90 4.59 12.59
N GLY A 87 -2.45 3.94 11.57
CA GLY A 87 -3.89 3.72 11.43
C GLY A 87 -4.24 2.27 11.10
N LEU A 88 -5.25 1.73 11.81
CA LEU A 88 -5.93 0.49 11.47
C LEU A 88 -7.23 0.83 10.71
N VAL A 89 -7.29 0.48 9.43
CA VAL A 89 -8.51 0.58 8.62
C VAL A 89 -9.31 -0.72 8.77
N ASN A 90 -10.50 -0.61 9.35
CA ASN A 90 -11.37 -1.74 9.58
C ASN A 90 -11.95 -2.28 8.26
N ILE A 91 -11.77 -3.58 8.01
CA ILE A 91 -12.36 -4.28 6.85
C ILE A 91 -13.64 -5.05 7.20
N ALA A 92 -13.97 -5.21 8.49
CA ALA A 92 -15.17 -5.91 8.95
C ALA A 92 -16.33 -4.91 9.17
N ALA A 93 -17.21 -4.78 8.17
CA ALA A 93 -18.28 -3.77 8.16
C ALA A 93 -19.30 -3.89 9.31
N ASP A 94 -19.39 -5.06 9.95
CA ASP A 94 -20.31 -5.37 11.04
C ASP A 94 -19.79 -4.98 12.43
N LEU A 95 -18.51 -4.62 12.54
CA LEU A 95 -17.92 -4.21 13.82
C LEU A 95 -18.19 -2.74 14.14
N PRO A 96 -18.60 -2.40 15.37
CA PRO A 96 -18.75 -1.02 15.79
C PRO A 96 -17.44 -0.23 15.69
N ALA A 97 -17.52 1.05 15.30
CA ALA A 97 -16.34 1.92 15.17
C ALA A 97 -15.53 2.01 16.47
N PHE A 98 -16.19 2.09 17.62
CA PHE A 98 -15.51 2.16 18.92
C PHE A 98 -14.63 0.93 19.19
N THR A 99 -15.05 -0.27 18.77
CA THR A 99 -14.30 -1.51 18.96
C THR A 99 -12.99 -1.49 18.17
N VAL A 100 -12.99 -0.89 16.98
CA VAL A 100 -11.78 -0.75 16.15
C VAL A 100 -10.81 0.23 16.80
N SER A 101 -11.31 1.37 17.27
CA SER A 101 -10.48 2.38 17.95
C SER A 101 -9.91 1.85 19.27
N GLU A 102 -10.71 1.17 20.09
CA GLU A 102 -10.22 0.53 21.33
C GLU A 102 -9.16 -0.54 21.04
N TYR A 103 -9.37 -1.35 20.01
CA TYR A 103 -8.38 -2.35 19.61
C TYR A 103 -7.06 -1.69 19.20
N ALA A 104 -7.09 -0.63 18.38
CA ALA A 104 -5.87 0.10 18.00
C ALA A 104 -5.17 0.72 19.22
N HIS A 105 -5.92 1.42 20.08
CA HIS A 105 -5.42 2.04 21.30
C HIS A 105 -4.83 1.04 22.31
N SER A 106 -5.29 -0.21 22.28
CA SER A 106 -4.75 -1.25 23.18
C SER A 106 -3.29 -1.59 22.90
N PHE A 107 -2.79 -1.36 21.69
CA PHE A 107 -1.37 -1.50 21.35
C PHE A 107 -0.59 -0.21 21.61
N ASP A 108 -1.17 0.93 21.25
CA ASP A 108 -0.55 2.23 21.49
C ASP A 108 -1.62 3.34 21.47
N PRO A 109 -1.66 4.26 22.45
CA PRO A 109 -2.69 5.29 22.54
C PRO A 109 -2.69 6.29 21.37
N GLU A 110 -1.61 6.38 20.58
CA GLU A 110 -1.54 7.23 19.39
C GLU A 110 -1.95 6.48 18.10
N PHE A 111 -2.27 5.19 18.19
CA PHE A 111 -2.74 4.42 17.03
C PHE A 111 -4.23 4.66 16.81
N ALA A 112 -4.60 5.13 15.63
CA ALA A 112 -5.98 5.40 15.28
C ALA A 112 -6.67 4.14 14.70
N GLY A 113 -7.93 3.92 15.09
CA GLY A 113 -8.82 2.96 14.43
C GLY A 113 -9.82 3.69 13.55
N TYR A 114 -9.86 3.35 12.25
CA TYR A 114 -10.72 3.97 11.26
C TYR A 114 -11.82 3.00 10.81
N HIS A 115 -13.05 3.51 10.77
CA HIS A 115 -14.20 2.79 10.25
C HIS A 115 -14.76 3.56 9.05
N LEU A 116 -14.82 2.90 7.89
CA LEU A 116 -15.31 3.47 6.65
C LEU A 116 -16.60 2.76 6.24
N ASP A 117 -17.50 3.49 5.57
CA ASP A 117 -18.62 2.83 4.91
C ASP A 117 -18.11 1.89 3.80
N LEU A 118 -18.91 0.87 3.48
CA LEU A 118 -18.52 -0.18 2.55
C LEU A 118 -18.20 0.35 1.13
N GLY A 119 -18.82 1.46 0.72
CA GLY A 119 -18.55 2.09 -0.57
C GLY A 119 -17.16 2.70 -0.60
N LYS A 120 -16.87 3.58 0.37
CA LYS A 120 -15.55 4.21 0.53
C LYS A 120 -14.44 3.19 0.75
N LEU A 121 -14.68 2.16 1.56
CA LEU A 121 -13.70 1.11 1.80
C LEU A 121 -13.35 0.34 0.52
N ARG A 122 -14.33 0.03 -0.33
CA ARG A 122 -14.09 -0.64 -1.62
C ARG A 122 -13.33 0.26 -2.59
N SER A 123 -13.71 1.54 -2.68
CA SER A 123 -12.99 2.52 -3.50
C SER A 123 -11.53 2.64 -3.03
N LEU A 124 -11.31 2.82 -1.73
CA LEU A 124 -9.98 2.90 -1.16
C LEU A 124 -9.16 1.62 -1.40
N ALA A 125 -9.76 0.46 -1.21
CA ALA A 125 -9.08 -0.81 -1.47
C ALA A 125 -8.68 -0.95 -2.94
N GLN A 126 -9.56 -0.59 -3.89
CA GLN A 126 -9.23 -0.57 -5.31
C GLN A 126 -8.12 0.44 -5.62
N ASP A 127 -8.17 1.61 -4.99
CA ASP A 127 -7.17 2.64 -5.15
C ASP A 127 -5.79 2.19 -4.63
N LEU A 128 -5.75 1.42 -3.55
CA LEU A 128 -4.51 0.86 -3.03
C LEU A 128 -4.11 -0.49 -3.66
N GLY A 129 -4.89 -1.01 -4.61
CA GLY A 129 -4.66 -2.30 -5.26
C GLY A 129 -4.89 -3.50 -4.34
N LEU A 130 -5.64 -3.32 -3.25
CA LEU A 130 -6.05 -4.37 -2.32
C LEU A 130 -7.24 -5.15 -2.86
N ASN A 131 -7.09 -6.46 -2.93
CA ASN A 131 -8.20 -7.36 -3.24
C ASN A 131 -8.92 -7.76 -1.93
N LEU A 132 -10.06 -7.12 -1.67
CA LEU A 132 -10.95 -7.46 -0.57
C LEU A 132 -12.12 -8.30 -1.13
N PRO A 133 -12.12 -9.64 -0.96
CA PRO A 133 -13.17 -10.49 -1.50
C PRO A 133 -14.51 -10.14 -0.84
N ALA A 134 -15.49 -9.74 -1.64
CA ALA A 134 -16.82 -9.38 -1.15
C ALA A 134 -17.73 -10.61 -1.03
N THR A 135 -18.62 -10.61 -0.04
CA THR A 135 -19.80 -11.50 0.02
C THR A 135 -21.07 -10.69 -0.19
N GLU A 136 -22.20 -11.36 -0.37
CA GLU A 136 -23.49 -10.70 -0.16
C GLU A 136 -23.52 -10.09 1.25
N GLY A 137 -23.68 -8.78 1.34
CA GLY A 137 -23.73 -8.02 2.60
C GLY A 137 -22.41 -7.44 3.13
N GLY A 138 -21.23 -7.70 2.56
CA GLY A 138 -19.99 -7.16 3.12
C GLY A 138 -18.67 -7.62 2.48
N ILE A 139 -17.59 -7.55 3.25
CA ILE A 139 -16.27 -8.08 2.90
C ILE A 139 -16.08 -9.40 3.63
N SER A 140 -15.68 -10.44 2.91
CA SER A 140 -15.37 -11.75 3.48
C SER A 140 -14.06 -11.64 4.26
N THR A 141 -14.17 -11.61 5.59
CA THR A 141 -13.03 -11.68 6.51
C THR A 141 -12.55 -13.12 6.74
N ARG A 142 -13.28 -14.10 6.20
CA ARG A 142 -13.04 -15.55 6.40
C ARG A 142 -11.90 -16.11 5.54
N PHE A 143 -11.55 -15.47 4.42
CA PHE A 143 -10.66 -16.06 3.41
C PHE A 143 -9.49 -15.20 2.96
N SER A 144 -9.51 -13.88 3.22
CA SER A 144 -8.40 -13.00 2.85
C SER A 144 -8.06 -12.06 4.01
N HIS A 145 -6.82 -12.16 4.47
CA HIS A 145 -6.23 -11.28 5.46
C HIS A 145 -5.04 -10.59 4.79
N PRO A 146 -5.20 -9.36 4.31
CA PRO A 146 -4.10 -8.66 3.67
C PRO A 146 -3.03 -8.33 4.72
N ASP A 147 -1.89 -9.02 4.66
CA ASP A 147 -0.66 -8.64 5.37
C ASP A 147 0.01 -7.45 4.64
N ALA A 148 -0.75 -6.39 4.40
CA ALA A 148 -0.33 -5.23 3.63
C ALA A 148 -0.42 -3.97 4.50
N LEU A 149 0.73 -3.32 4.66
CA LEU A 149 0.90 -2.05 5.35
C LEU A 149 1.34 -0.99 4.34
N PHE A 150 0.59 0.10 4.26
CA PHE A 150 0.80 1.16 3.29
C PHE A 150 1.50 2.35 3.94
N LEU A 151 2.64 2.75 3.39
CA LEU A 151 3.29 4.02 3.72
C LEU A 151 2.81 5.10 2.75
N LEU A 152 2.21 6.13 3.31
CA LEU A 152 1.61 7.25 2.61
C LEU A 152 2.32 8.53 3.01
N GLN A 153 2.53 9.41 2.03
CA GLN A 153 3.01 10.76 2.26
C GLN A 153 1.89 11.76 1.92
N HIS A 154 1.62 12.68 2.84
CA HIS A 154 0.71 13.80 2.61
C HIS A 154 1.25 14.66 1.46
N VAL A 155 0.37 15.09 0.57
CA VAL A 155 0.74 15.94 -0.57
C VAL A 155 0.21 17.35 -0.34
N GLU A 156 -1.09 17.55 -0.56
CA GLU A 156 -1.82 18.79 -0.32
C GLU A 156 -3.28 18.42 0.04
N ASP A 157 -3.92 19.24 0.87
CA ASP A 157 -5.30 19.05 1.36
C ASP A 157 -5.54 17.66 1.99
N GLU A 158 -6.41 16.84 1.39
CA GLU A 158 -6.74 15.48 1.83
C GLU A 158 -6.13 14.41 0.91
N SER A 159 -5.17 14.80 0.06
CA SER A 159 -4.52 13.91 -0.90
C SER A 159 -3.24 13.31 -0.35
N TRP A 160 -3.13 11.98 -0.46
CA TRP A 160 -2.00 11.19 0.01
C TRP A 160 -1.40 10.38 -1.12
N SER A 161 -0.08 10.40 -1.25
CA SER A 161 0.65 9.60 -2.22
C SER A 161 1.11 8.28 -1.60
N LEU A 162 0.80 7.15 -2.24
CA LEU A 162 1.36 5.85 -1.89
C LEU A 162 2.86 5.82 -2.22
N LYS A 163 3.68 5.69 -1.18
CA LYS A 163 5.14 5.57 -1.30
C LYS A 163 5.56 4.12 -1.47
N GLN A 164 5.12 3.28 -0.55
CA GLN A 164 5.55 1.89 -0.48
C GLN A 164 4.54 1.01 0.24
N ILE A 165 4.52 -0.28 -0.11
CA ILE A 165 3.75 -1.31 0.58
C ILE A 165 4.73 -2.26 1.27
N PHE A 166 4.45 -2.59 2.52
CA PHE A 166 5.21 -3.54 3.32
C PHE A 166 4.34 -4.73 3.72
N SER A 167 5.00 -5.81 4.12
CA SER A 167 4.39 -6.87 4.90
C SER A 167 4.35 -6.43 6.36
N ALA A 168 3.15 -6.25 6.92
CA ALA A 168 2.96 -5.70 8.26
C ALA A 168 3.61 -6.57 9.34
N THR A 169 3.45 -7.88 9.22
CA THR A 169 4.02 -8.89 10.15
C THR A 169 5.53 -9.04 10.02
N ARG A 170 6.15 -8.61 8.91
CA ARG A 170 7.60 -8.74 8.66
C ARG A 170 8.34 -7.41 8.64
N LEU A 171 7.66 -6.28 8.84
CA LEU A 171 8.28 -4.96 8.81
C LEU A 171 9.42 -4.90 9.82
N THR A 172 10.54 -4.29 9.43
CA THR A 172 11.64 -3.96 10.33
C THR A 172 11.87 -2.45 10.36
N ARG A 173 12.41 -1.94 11.47
CA ARG A 173 12.79 -0.53 11.58
C ARG A 173 13.75 -0.11 10.46
N GLN A 174 14.69 -0.97 10.08
CA GLN A 174 15.63 -0.70 8.98
C GLN A 174 14.94 -0.61 7.61
N GLN A 175 13.92 -1.42 7.34
CA GLN A 175 13.15 -1.31 6.10
C GLN A 175 12.34 0.00 6.06
N LEU A 176 11.69 0.36 7.18
CA LEU A 176 10.97 1.62 7.28
C LEU A 176 11.90 2.83 7.07
N LEU A 177 13.06 2.81 7.71
CA LEU A 177 14.09 3.86 7.59
C LEU A 177 14.59 4.10 6.17
N LYS A 178 14.59 3.09 5.30
CA LYS A 178 15.04 3.23 3.91
C LYS A 178 13.99 3.86 3.00
N SER A 179 12.75 3.95 3.47
CA SER A 179 11.59 4.36 2.68
C SER A 179 11.02 5.72 3.08
N LEU A 180 11.55 6.32 4.16
CA LEU A 180 11.30 7.68 4.59
C LEU A 180 12.34 8.62 3.98
#